data_AF-A0A8T4MK53-F1
#
_entry.id   AF-A0A8T4MK53-F1
#
_cell.length_a   1.000
_cell.length_b   1.000
_cell.length_c   1.000
_cell.angle_alpha   90.00
_cell.angle_beta   90.00
_cell.angle_gamma   90.00
#
_symmetry.space_group_name_H-M   'P 1'
#
loop_
_entity.id
_entity.type
_entity.pdbx_description
1 polymer ?
#
loop_
_entity_poly.entity_id
_entity_poly.type
_entity_poly.pdbx_seq_one_letter_code
_entity_poly.pdbx_strand_id
1 'polypeptide(L)'
;MGNNFLERHSAKIQASLSILVKLALIASIAYFLYFHSWRILFVNLLLLVLVFLPYLSRKINIEIPREIEFILLIFVIISFFLGDLRGLVVQVFFGLSLGFVGFALITILYKNSKLKPNYPLIMFFSLSISLALGALSELAKFYLRWYLSIPLDISDYQFAMESLTLVFIGALLAISAGFFYVTGNKIIFLNKLVERFKHRNPNLFIEKTDSPDEIVKLIKRGESEKIEFKSTLRTNIHTGQHDKNMEHTILKTISAFLNSEGGTLLIGVSDKGEIHGIEKDQFPSNDKFNLQFTNLIKEYIGNENLPYLHFELILVEGSYIMKVDCMKCKKPVFLRFNKIEEFYVRVGASTVQLQGSKLVDYINNNFGK
;
A
#
# COMPACT_ATOMS: atom_id res chain seq x y z
N MET A 1 -13.82 -4.64 7.99
CA MET A 1 -14.57 -3.37 7.77
C MET A 1 -13.71 -2.09 7.81
N GLY A 2 -12.52 -2.06 8.42
CA GLY A 2 -11.66 -0.86 8.48
C GLY A 2 -10.96 -0.47 7.17
N ASN A 3 -10.53 -1.44 6.34
CA ASN A 3 -9.82 -1.13 5.08
C ASN A 3 -10.71 -0.42 4.05
N ASN A 4 -11.99 -0.82 3.93
CA ASN A 4 -12.94 -0.14 3.04
C ASN A 4 -13.25 1.30 3.48
N PHE A 5 -13.12 1.62 4.78
CA PHE A 5 -13.31 2.99 5.25
C PHE A 5 -12.09 3.85 4.92
N LEU A 6 -10.88 3.37 5.21
CA LEU A 6 -9.64 4.09 4.89
C LEU A 6 -9.46 4.27 3.38
N GLU A 7 -9.77 3.27 2.55
CA GLU A 7 -9.74 3.41 1.09
C GLU A 7 -10.81 4.34 0.54
N ARG A 8 -12.03 4.33 1.10
CA ARG A 8 -13.08 5.28 0.72
C ARG A 8 -12.75 6.70 1.19
N HIS A 9 -12.12 6.86 2.35
CA HIS A 9 -11.73 8.15 2.89
C HIS A 9 -10.55 8.72 2.11
N SER A 10 -9.52 7.91 1.81
CA SER A 10 -8.40 8.32 0.96
C SER A 10 -8.87 8.66 -0.46
N ALA A 11 -9.79 7.88 -1.04
CA ALA A 11 -10.38 8.18 -2.35
C ALA A 11 -11.19 9.49 -2.33
N LYS A 12 -11.96 9.77 -1.26
CA LYS A 12 -12.69 11.03 -1.10
C LYS A 12 -11.77 12.22 -0.92
N ILE A 13 -10.71 12.08 -0.13
CA ILE A 13 -9.69 13.13 0.07
C ILE A 13 -8.98 13.40 -1.25
N GLN A 14 -8.56 12.37 -1.98
CA GLN A 14 -7.90 12.49 -3.28
C GLN A 14 -8.81 13.15 -4.32
N ALA A 15 -10.10 12.78 -4.37
CA ALA A 15 -11.07 13.41 -5.26
C ALA A 15 -11.29 14.89 -4.92
N SER A 16 -11.40 15.22 -3.63
CA SER A 16 -11.59 16.60 -3.16
C SER A 16 -10.35 17.46 -3.46
N LEU A 17 -9.15 16.91 -3.25
CA LEU A 17 -7.88 17.55 -3.58
C LEU A 17 -7.72 17.75 -5.09
N SER A 18 -8.10 16.77 -5.91
CA SER A 18 -8.11 16.86 -7.39
C SER A 18 -9.02 17.98 -7.89
N ILE A 19 -10.20 18.15 -7.30
CA ILE A 19 -11.11 19.26 -7.64
C ILE A 19 -10.48 20.60 -7.24
N LEU A 20 -9.93 20.70 -6.03
CA LEU A 20 -9.30 21.93 -5.54
C LEU A 20 -8.13 22.37 -6.43
N VAL A 21 -7.29 21.43 -6.87
CA VAL A 21 -6.17 21.71 -7.78
C VAL A 21 -6.65 22.17 -9.16
N LYS A 22 -7.73 21.58 -9.70
CA LYS A 22 -8.34 22.02 -10.97
C LYS A 22 -8.87 23.45 -10.87
N LEU A 23 -9.56 23.78 -9.78
CA LEU A 23 -10.06 25.14 -9.53
C LEU A 23 -8.91 26.13 -9.40
N ALA A 24 -7.85 25.77 -8.67
CA ALA A 24 -6.65 26.59 -8.55
C ALA A 24 -5.97 26.83 -9.91
N LEU A 25 -5.87 25.80 -10.75
CA LEU A 25 -5.33 25.93 -12.11
C LEU A 25 -6.18 26.85 -12.99
N ILE A 26 -7.51 26.72 -12.94
CA ILE A 26 -8.41 27.60 -13.74
C ILE A 26 -8.26 29.05 -13.28
N ALA A 27 -8.22 29.30 -11.97
CA ALA A 27 -7.98 30.64 -11.41
C ALA A 27 -6.59 31.18 -11.81
N SER A 28 -5.56 30.33 -11.80
CA SER A 28 -4.21 30.63 -12.25
C SER A 28 -4.18 31.05 -13.72
N ILE A 29 -4.85 30.29 -14.59
CA ILE A 29 -4.97 30.61 -16.02
C ILE A 29 -5.61 31.98 -16.19
N ALA A 30 -6.73 32.26 -15.50
CA ALA A 30 -7.38 33.57 -15.58
C ALA A 30 -6.46 34.71 -15.08
N TYR A 31 -5.74 34.49 -13.97
CA TYR A 31 -4.79 35.45 -13.42
C TYR A 31 -3.65 35.74 -14.42
N PHE A 32 -2.97 34.72 -14.92
CA PHE A 32 -1.84 34.92 -15.85
C PHE A 32 -2.28 35.36 -17.25
N LEU A 33 -3.54 35.13 -17.63
CA LEU A 33 -4.15 35.71 -18.83
C LEU A 33 -4.30 37.23 -18.66
N TYR A 34 -4.72 37.69 -17.48
CA TYR A 34 -4.85 39.11 -17.14
C TYR A 34 -3.50 39.82 -17.03
N PHE A 35 -2.49 39.17 -16.41
CA PHE A 35 -1.14 39.73 -16.25
C PHE A 35 -0.22 39.51 -17.46
N HIS A 36 -0.76 39.08 -18.61
CA HIS A 36 -0.02 38.85 -19.87
C HIS A 36 1.25 38.00 -19.70
N SER A 37 1.24 37.06 -18.75
CA SER A 37 2.36 36.18 -18.44
C SER A 37 2.25 34.89 -19.24
N TRP A 38 2.39 35.02 -20.56
CA TRP A 38 2.12 33.97 -21.55
C TRP A 38 2.89 32.67 -21.31
N ARG A 39 4.12 32.78 -20.79
CA ARG A 39 4.95 31.62 -20.43
C ARG A 39 4.27 30.73 -19.39
N ILE A 40 3.73 31.35 -18.34
CA ILE A 40 3.10 30.64 -17.22
C ILE A 40 1.70 30.19 -17.61
N LEU A 41 0.98 31.00 -18.39
CA LEU A 41 -0.32 30.67 -18.96
C LEU A 41 -0.29 29.35 -19.76
N PHE A 42 0.68 29.20 -20.67
CA PHE A 42 0.79 28.00 -21.50
C PHE A 42 1.05 26.75 -20.65
N VAL A 43 1.97 26.84 -19.67
CA VAL A 43 2.27 25.73 -18.76
C VAL A 43 1.02 25.33 -17.98
N ASN A 44 0.26 26.28 -17.46
CA ASN A 44 -0.97 25.99 -16.72
C ASN A 44 -2.07 25.38 -17.60
N LEU A 45 -2.21 25.80 -18.86
CA LEU A 45 -3.14 25.18 -19.82
C LEU A 45 -2.78 23.71 -20.08
N LEU A 46 -1.50 23.41 -20.27
CA LEU A 46 -1.04 22.05 -20.50
C LEU A 46 -1.18 21.18 -19.24
N LEU A 47 -0.90 21.73 -18.07
CA LEU A 47 -1.15 21.08 -16.77
C LEU A 47 -2.62 20.74 -16.56
N LEU A 48 -3.52 21.66 -16.94
CA LEU A 48 -4.96 21.41 -16.89
C LEU A 48 -5.33 20.19 -17.72
N VAL A 49 -4.86 20.12 -18.98
CA VAL A 49 -5.09 18.96 -19.86
C VAL A 49 -4.57 17.66 -19.23
N LEU A 50 -3.35 17.68 -18.66
CA LEU A 50 -2.74 16.53 -18.00
C LEU A 50 -3.54 16.04 -16.79
N VAL A 51 -4.07 16.95 -15.97
CA VAL A 51 -4.89 16.61 -14.79
C VAL A 51 -6.24 16.01 -15.19
N PHE A 52 -6.75 16.29 -16.39
CA PHE A 52 -7.97 15.66 -16.92
C PHE A 52 -7.72 14.31 -17.61
N LEU A 53 -6.47 13.93 -17.88
CA LEU A 53 -6.12 12.68 -18.56
C LEU A 53 -6.69 11.41 -17.87
N PRO A 54 -6.64 11.27 -16.52
CA PRO A 54 -7.24 10.12 -15.83
C PRO A 54 -8.76 10.06 -15.90
N TYR A 55 -9.42 11.22 -16.00
CA TYR A 55 -10.87 11.25 -16.20
C TYR A 55 -11.23 10.79 -17.62
N LEU A 56 -10.46 11.23 -18.62
CA LEU A 56 -10.65 10.83 -20.01
C LEU A 56 -10.39 9.32 -20.20
N SER A 57 -9.39 8.77 -19.49
CA SER A 57 -9.07 7.33 -19.58
C SER A 57 -10.19 6.43 -19.07
N ARG A 58 -10.92 6.83 -18.01
CA ARG A 58 -12.07 6.07 -17.47
C ARG A 58 -13.19 5.92 -18.50
N LYS A 59 -13.38 6.91 -19.38
CA LYS A 59 -14.37 6.85 -20.46
C LYS A 59 -14.00 5.83 -21.56
N ILE A 60 -12.72 5.47 -21.64
CA ILE A 60 -12.16 4.51 -22.62
C ILE A 60 -11.90 3.15 -21.92
N ASN A 61 -12.46 2.92 -20.73
CA ASN A 61 -12.31 1.67 -19.95
C ASN A 61 -10.85 1.37 -19.53
N ILE A 62 -10.04 2.42 -19.38
CA ILE A 62 -8.64 2.33 -18.99
C ILE A 62 -8.49 2.91 -17.58
N GLU A 63 -8.16 2.04 -16.63
CA GLU A 63 -7.82 2.45 -15.26
C GLU A 63 -6.35 2.89 -15.19
N ILE A 64 -6.12 4.20 -15.07
CA ILE A 64 -4.80 4.72 -14.71
C ILE A 64 -4.58 4.49 -13.21
N PRO A 65 -3.43 3.94 -12.79
CA PRO A 65 -3.10 3.78 -11.37
C PRO A 65 -3.22 5.09 -10.59
N ARG A 66 -3.83 5.05 -9.40
CA ARG A 66 -4.09 6.24 -8.56
C ARG A 66 -2.81 6.97 -8.14
N GLU A 67 -1.70 6.24 -8.12
CA GLU A 67 -0.36 6.71 -7.82
C GLU A 67 0.13 7.70 -8.90
N ILE A 68 -0.16 7.41 -10.18
CA ILE A 68 0.21 8.30 -11.30
C ILE A 68 -0.59 9.60 -11.24
N GLU A 69 -1.90 9.52 -10.95
CA GLU A 69 -2.74 10.71 -10.76
C GLU A 69 -2.24 11.57 -9.59
N PHE A 70 -1.81 10.94 -8.49
CA PHE A 70 -1.25 11.66 -7.33
C PHE A 70 0.10 12.32 -7.64
N ILE A 71 0.99 11.65 -8.38
CA ILE A 71 2.26 12.22 -8.83
C ILE A 71 2.03 13.43 -9.74
N LEU A 72 1.10 13.32 -10.70
CA LEU A 72 0.71 14.44 -11.58
C LEU A 72 0.14 15.60 -10.77
N LEU A 73 -0.64 15.32 -9.74
CA LEU A 73 -1.25 16.33 -8.89
C LEU A 73 -0.24 17.05 -7.98
N ILE A 74 0.69 16.32 -7.36
CA ILE A 74 1.82 16.91 -6.64
C ILE A 74 2.65 17.78 -7.58
N PHE A 75 2.88 17.32 -8.81
CA PHE A 75 3.61 18.07 -9.82
C PHE A 75 2.92 19.39 -10.16
N VAL A 76 1.61 19.39 -10.39
CA VAL A 76 0.83 20.59 -10.66
C VAL A 76 0.94 21.59 -9.51
N ILE A 77 0.85 21.09 -8.27
CA ILE A 77 0.99 21.93 -7.07
C ILE A 77 2.40 22.54 -7.03
N ILE A 78 3.46 21.74 -7.20
CA ILE A 78 4.85 22.24 -7.20
C ILE A 78 5.05 23.27 -8.31
N SER A 79 4.57 23.02 -9.53
CA SER A 79 4.68 23.96 -10.66
C SER A 79 3.95 25.28 -10.38
N PHE A 80 2.78 25.21 -9.75
CA PHE A 80 1.99 26.38 -9.36
C PHE A 80 2.69 27.21 -8.28
N PHE A 81 3.26 26.57 -7.24
CA PHE A 81 3.92 27.26 -6.12
C PHE A 81 5.37 27.70 -6.42
N LEU A 82 6.09 27.00 -7.29
CA LEU A 82 7.47 27.34 -7.69
C LEU A 82 7.54 28.23 -8.94
N GLY A 83 6.40 28.73 -9.45
CA GLY A 83 6.35 29.58 -10.65
C GLY A 83 7.30 30.79 -10.63
N ASP A 84 7.61 31.31 -9.44
CA ASP A 84 8.57 32.41 -9.23
C ASP A 84 10.01 31.93 -8.90
N LEU A 85 10.20 30.68 -8.50
CA LEU A 85 11.50 30.11 -8.11
C LEU A 85 12.13 29.35 -9.29
N ARG A 86 12.91 30.07 -10.09
CA ARG A 86 13.89 29.62 -11.11
C ARG A 86 13.40 28.51 -12.06
N GLY A 87 12.94 28.93 -13.24
CA GLY A 87 12.28 28.13 -14.29
C GLY A 87 12.95 26.83 -14.78
N LEU A 88 14.23 26.59 -14.52
CA LEU A 88 14.90 25.32 -14.89
C LEU A 88 14.32 24.12 -14.13
N VAL A 89 13.94 24.31 -12.86
CA VAL A 89 13.34 23.23 -12.05
C VAL A 89 12.01 22.80 -12.68
N VAL A 90 11.18 23.76 -13.07
CA VAL A 90 9.88 23.52 -13.71
C VAL A 90 10.02 22.69 -14.99
N GLN A 91 11.06 22.93 -15.80
CA GLN A 91 11.31 22.20 -17.04
C GLN A 91 11.71 20.73 -16.83
N VAL A 92 12.52 20.44 -15.81
CA VAL A 92 12.86 19.05 -15.43
C VAL A 92 11.61 18.28 -15.04
N PHE A 93 10.77 18.88 -14.19
CA PHE A 93 9.53 18.25 -13.73
C PHE A 93 8.48 18.14 -14.84
N PHE A 94 8.46 19.09 -15.78
CA PHE A 94 7.66 18.99 -16.99
C PHE A 94 8.09 17.79 -17.85
N GLY A 95 9.39 17.59 -18.02
CA GLY A 95 9.96 16.38 -18.64
C GLY A 95 9.54 15.08 -17.96
N LEU A 96 9.64 15.03 -16.63
CA LEU A 96 9.22 13.88 -15.82
C LEU A 96 7.74 13.54 -16.07
N SER A 97 6.89 14.56 -16.12
CA SER A 97 5.44 14.38 -16.29
C SER A 97 5.08 13.87 -17.67
N LEU A 98 5.65 14.46 -18.72
CA LEU A 98 5.51 13.95 -20.09
C LEU A 98 6.04 12.52 -20.21
N GLY A 99 7.16 12.21 -19.56
CA GLY A 99 7.73 10.86 -19.46
C GLY A 99 6.76 9.84 -18.87
N PHE A 100 6.14 10.15 -17.73
CA PHE A 100 5.15 9.27 -17.10
C PHE A 100 3.89 9.10 -17.96
N VAL A 101 3.43 10.18 -18.61
CA VAL A 101 2.26 10.14 -19.49
C VAL A 101 2.54 9.28 -20.72
N GLY A 102 3.66 9.49 -21.39
CA GLY A 102 4.10 8.69 -22.54
C GLY A 102 4.24 7.21 -22.17
N PHE A 103 4.88 6.94 -21.04
CA PHE A 103 5.05 5.57 -20.51
C PHE A 103 3.72 4.89 -20.16
N ALA A 104 2.82 5.60 -19.49
CA ALA A 104 1.49 5.11 -19.17
C ALA A 104 0.71 4.78 -20.44
N LEU A 105 0.64 5.70 -21.41
CA LEU A 105 -0.09 5.52 -22.66
C LEU A 105 0.39 4.28 -23.44
N ILE A 106 1.70 4.10 -23.60
CA ILE A 106 2.24 2.95 -24.32
C ILE A 106 2.00 1.64 -23.56
N THR A 107 2.15 1.65 -22.23
CA THR A 107 1.89 0.47 -21.39
C THR A 107 0.42 0.06 -21.47
N ILE A 108 -0.49 1.02 -21.48
CA ILE A 108 -1.93 0.82 -21.66
C ILE A 108 -2.22 0.20 -23.04
N LEU A 109 -1.65 0.75 -24.11
CA LEU A 109 -1.83 0.23 -25.47
C LEU A 109 -1.33 -1.22 -25.58
N TYR A 110 -0.18 -1.54 -24.98
CA TYR A 110 0.34 -2.90 -24.93
C TYR A 110 -0.57 -3.85 -24.17
N LYS A 111 -1.09 -3.44 -23.00
CA LYS A 111 -1.99 -4.26 -22.18
C LYS A 111 -3.27 -4.66 -22.94
N ASN A 112 -3.79 -3.79 -23.80
CA ASN A 112 -4.99 -4.05 -24.59
C ASN A 112 -4.73 -4.87 -25.87
N SER A 113 -3.47 -4.96 -26.32
CA SER A 113 -3.11 -5.56 -27.61
C SER A 113 -2.95 -7.09 -27.61
N LYS A 114 -3.09 -7.77 -26.46
CA LYS A 114 -2.74 -9.21 -26.25
C LYS A 114 -1.29 -9.59 -26.61
N LEU A 115 -0.44 -8.62 -26.98
CA LEU A 115 0.97 -8.84 -27.30
C LEU A 115 1.82 -8.94 -26.04
N LYS A 116 2.86 -9.77 -26.06
CA LYS A 116 3.87 -9.79 -24.98
C LYS A 116 4.59 -8.43 -24.93
N PRO A 117 4.74 -7.81 -23.75
CA PRO A 117 5.38 -6.50 -23.64
C PRO A 117 6.87 -6.57 -24.00
N ASN A 118 7.28 -5.77 -24.98
CA ASN A 118 8.69 -5.54 -25.30
C ASN A 118 9.13 -4.23 -24.65
N TYR A 119 9.71 -4.31 -23.45
CA TYR A 119 10.02 -3.13 -22.65
C TYR A 119 10.98 -2.12 -23.28
N PRO A 120 12.08 -2.53 -23.95
CA PRO A 120 12.91 -1.59 -24.73
C PRO A 120 12.10 -0.77 -25.73
N LEU A 121 11.17 -1.41 -26.44
CA LEU A 121 10.33 -0.74 -27.42
C LEU A 121 9.33 0.21 -26.74
N ILE A 122 8.76 -0.20 -25.61
CA ILE A 122 7.89 0.65 -24.79
C ILE A 122 8.65 1.91 -24.34
N MET A 123 9.86 1.77 -23.82
CA MET A 123 10.69 2.90 -23.39
C MET A 123 11.02 3.85 -24.55
N PHE A 124 11.39 3.31 -25.71
CA PHE A 124 11.70 4.10 -26.91
C PHE A 124 10.50 4.93 -27.39
N PHE A 125 9.32 4.33 -27.49
CA PHE A 125 8.12 5.06 -27.90
C PHE A 125 7.66 6.07 -26.85
N SER A 126 7.80 5.74 -25.57
CA SER A 126 7.48 6.66 -24.47
C SER A 126 8.35 7.91 -24.51
N LEU A 127 9.66 7.74 -24.77
CA LEU A 127 10.60 8.85 -24.90
C LEU A 127 10.29 9.70 -26.13
N SER A 128 9.98 9.06 -27.27
CA SER A 128 9.59 9.74 -28.51
C SER A 128 8.34 10.60 -28.33
N ILE A 129 7.30 10.08 -27.68
CA ILE A 129 6.08 10.83 -27.38
C ILE A 129 6.38 12.02 -26.47
N SER A 130 7.19 11.80 -25.44
CA SER A 130 7.56 12.86 -24.48
C SER A 130 8.30 14.01 -25.15
N LEU A 131 9.28 13.70 -26.01
CA LEU A 131 10.03 14.68 -26.79
C LEU A 131 9.14 15.40 -27.80
N ALA A 132 8.22 14.70 -28.47
CA ALA A 132 7.30 15.31 -29.41
C ALA A 132 6.38 16.33 -28.71
N LEU A 133 5.83 15.99 -27.54
CA LEU A 133 5.02 16.91 -26.74
C LEU A 133 5.84 18.09 -26.21
N GLY A 134 7.09 17.85 -25.79
CA GLY A 134 8.02 18.92 -25.41
C GLY A 134 8.32 19.89 -26.55
N ALA A 135 8.64 19.38 -27.74
CA ALA A 135 8.89 20.19 -28.93
C ALA A 135 7.64 20.97 -29.36
N LEU A 136 6.45 20.34 -29.33
CA LEU A 136 5.18 21.01 -29.59
C LEU A 136 4.93 22.17 -28.61
N SER A 137 5.33 22.02 -27.34
CA SER A 137 5.26 23.11 -26.36
C SER A 137 6.18 24.29 -26.72
N GLU A 138 7.42 24.02 -27.16
CA GLU A 138 8.34 25.08 -27.60
C GLU A 138 7.84 25.78 -28.87
N LEU A 139 7.36 25.00 -29.85
CA LEU A 139 6.77 25.56 -31.08
C LEU A 139 5.54 26.41 -30.78
N ALA A 140 4.66 25.98 -29.88
CA ALA A 140 3.49 26.75 -29.49
C ALA A 140 3.89 28.08 -28.82
N LYS A 141 4.90 28.08 -27.94
CA LYS A 141 5.44 29.31 -27.33
C LYS A 141 6.01 30.26 -28.37
N PHE A 142 6.72 29.73 -29.36
CA PHE A 142 7.25 30.52 -30.47
C PHE A 142 6.12 31.18 -31.28
N TYR A 143 5.15 30.39 -31.77
CA TYR A 143 4.05 30.92 -32.58
C TYR A 143 3.15 31.90 -31.81
N LEU A 144 2.97 31.69 -30.50
CA LEU A 144 2.22 32.63 -29.66
C LEU A 144 2.92 33.99 -29.56
N ARG A 145 4.25 34.01 -29.34
CA ARG A 145 5.03 35.26 -29.33
C ARG A 145 4.98 35.97 -30.68
N TRP A 146 5.10 35.20 -31.75
CA TRP A 146 4.99 35.72 -33.11
C TRP A 146 3.63 36.37 -33.37
N TYR A 147 2.53 35.68 -33.01
CA TYR A 147 1.17 36.20 -33.15
C TYR A 147 0.94 37.48 -32.34
N LEU A 148 1.51 37.56 -31.15
CA LEU A 148 1.41 38.72 -30.26
C LEU A 148 2.41 39.84 -30.58
N SER A 149 3.20 39.71 -31.65
CA SER A 149 4.22 40.68 -32.04
C SER A 149 5.24 40.99 -30.93
N ILE A 150 5.53 40.02 -30.06
CA ILE A 150 6.56 40.14 -29.02
C ILE A 150 7.92 39.84 -29.66
N PRO A 151 8.96 40.69 -29.48
CA PRO A 151 10.28 40.45 -30.06
C PRO A 151 10.88 39.13 -29.57
N LEU A 152 11.59 38.46 -30.48
CA LEU A 152 12.29 37.19 -30.24
C LEU A 152 13.78 37.47 -30.11
N ASP A 153 14.35 37.18 -28.94
CA ASP A 153 15.77 37.34 -28.68
C ASP A 153 16.53 36.01 -28.81
N ILE A 154 17.84 36.07 -29.02
CA ILE A 154 18.72 34.88 -29.04
C ILE A 154 18.57 34.05 -27.75
N SER A 155 18.34 34.73 -26.62
CA SER A 155 18.08 34.08 -25.34
C SER A 155 16.82 33.22 -25.32
N ASP A 156 15.79 33.55 -26.12
CA ASP A 156 14.57 32.73 -26.21
C ASP A 156 14.85 31.38 -26.89
N TYR A 157 15.72 31.36 -27.90
CA TYR A 157 16.14 30.13 -28.58
C TYR A 157 17.03 29.26 -27.69
N GLN A 158 17.97 29.87 -26.98
CA GLN A 158 18.79 29.17 -25.98
C GLN A 158 17.91 28.55 -24.90
N PHE A 159 16.94 29.32 -24.38
CA PHE A 159 15.99 28.83 -23.40
C PHE A 159 15.13 27.68 -23.93
N ALA A 160 14.71 27.70 -25.19
CA ALA A 160 13.96 26.61 -25.80
C ALA A 160 14.80 25.32 -25.89
N MET A 161 16.08 25.43 -26.23
CA MET A 161 17.00 24.28 -26.28
C MET A 161 17.33 23.74 -24.88
N GLU A 162 17.52 24.61 -23.89
CA GLU A 162 17.67 24.22 -22.49
C GLU A 162 16.41 23.51 -21.98
N SER A 163 15.23 24.06 -22.28
CA SER A 163 13.93 23.48 -21.96
C SER A 163 13.79 22.07 -22.51
N LEU A 164 14.05 21.87 -23.80
CA LEU A 164 13.94 20.57 -24.45
C LEU A 164 14.95 19.56 -23.87
N THR A 165 16.15 20.02 -23.52
CA THR A 165 17.19 19.21 -22.88
C THR A 165 16.75 18.73 -21.49
N LEU A 166 16.15 19.61 -20.69
CA LEU A 166 15.62 19.26 -19.38
C LEU A 166 14.38 18.36 -19.49
N VAL A 167 13.55 18.56 -20.51
CA VAL A 167 12.44 17.66 -20.84
C VAL A 167 12.95 16.26 -21.15
N PHE A 168 14.00 16.14 -21.94
CA PHE A 168 14.63 14.86 -22.28
C PHE A 168 15.16 14.14 -21.03
N ILE A 169 15.92 14.84 -20.18
CA ILE A 169 16.47 14.28 -18.94
C ILE A 169 15.33 13.83 -18.00
N GLY A 170 14.32 14.68 -17.82
CA GLY A 170 13.14 14.34 -17.00
C GLY A 170 12.40 13.13 -17.55
N ALA A 171 12.16 13.07 -18.85
CA ALA A 171 11.48 11.95 -19.49
C ALA A 171 12.26 10.63 -19.31
N LEU A 172 13.59 10.65 -19.47
CA LEU A 172 14.45 9.50 -19.22
C LEU A 172 14.31 8.99 -17.78
N LEU A 173 14.38 9.89 -16.79
CA LEU A 173 14.22 9.53 -15.38
C LEU A 173 12.86 8.88 -15.09
N ALA A 174 11.78 9.46 -15.63
CA ALA A 174 10.43 8.93 -15.46
C ALA A 174 10.26 7.56 -16.13
N ILE A 175 10.78 7.38 -17.34
CA ILE A 175 10.70 6.12 -18.08
C ILE A 175 11.54 5.03 -17.39
N SER A 176 12.72 5.36 -16.86
CA SER A 176 13.51 4.43 -16.05
C SER A 176 12.74 4.01 -14.80
N ALA A 177 12.17 4.96 -14.05
CA ALA A 177 11.35 4.67 -12.88
C ALA A 177 10.13 3.79 -13.23
N GLY A 178 9.43 4.12 -14.31
CA GLY A 178 8.30 3.34 -14.83
C GLY A 178 8.69 1.92 -15.25
N PHE A 179 9.84 1.75 -15.90
CA PHE A 179 10.38 0.45 -16.27
C PHE A 179 10.65 -0.42 -15.03
N PHE A 180 11.29 0.13 -14.00
CA PHE A 180 11.50 -0.59 -12.73
C PHE A 180 10.19 -0.99 -12.05
N TYR A 181 9.18 -0.11 -12.12
CA TYR A 181 7.85 -0.39 -11.57
C TYR A 181 7.17 -1.56 -12.30
N VAL A 182 7.14 -1.55 -13.64
CA VAL A 182 6.40 -2.56 -14.42
C VAL A 182 7.14 -3.90 -14.52
N THR A 183 8.47 -3.89 -14.58
CA THR A 183 9.25 -5.14 -14.64
C THR A 183 9.27 -5.92 -13.32
N GLY A 184 8.72 -5.36 -12.23
CA GLY A 184 8.66 -6.04 -10.94
C GLY A 184 10.03 -6.30 -10.32
N ASN A 185 11.09 -5.70 -10.86
CA ASN A 185 12.42 -5.65 -10.25
C ASN A 185 12.32 -4.74 -9.01
N LYS A 186 11.69 -5.27 -7.95
CA LYS A 186 11.78 -4.75 -6.59
C LYS A 186 13.26 -4.51 -6.33
N ILE A 187 13.64 -3.25 -6.20
CA ILE A 187 15.03 -2.80 -6.13
C ILE A 187 15.78 -3.69 -5.12
N ILE A 188 16.63 -4.59 -5.63
CA ILE A 188 17.33 -5.61 -4.82
C ILE A 188 18.12 -4.95 -3.68
N PHE A 189 18.61 -3.72 -3.93
CA PHE A 189 19.29 -2.89 -2.94
C PHE A 189 18.36 -2.40 -1.82
N LEU A 190 17.17 -1.88 -2.14
CA LEU A 190 16.20 -1.47 -1.12
C LEU A 190 15.76 -2.68 -0.31
N ASN A 191 15.51 -3.85 -0.94
CA ASN A 191 15.18 -5.06 -0.19
C ASN A 191 16.30 -5.47 0.76
N LYS A 192 17.57 -5.41 0.35
CA LYS A 192 18.71 -5.68 1.25
C LYS A 192 18.84 -4.64 2.37
N LEU A 193 18.58 -3.37 2.10
CA LEU A 193 18.67 -2.29 3.07
C LEU A 193 17.51 -2.37 4.08
N VAL A 194 16.31 -2.61 3.59
CA VAL A 194 15.10 -2.88 4.37
C VAL A 194 15.26 -4.16 5.18
N GLU A 195 15.80 -5.25 4.63
CA GLU A 195 16.07 -6.48 5.42
C GLU A 195 17.11 -6.24 6.51
N ARG A 196 18.21 -5.53 6.22
CA ARG A 196 19.19 -5.14 7.24
C ARG A 196 18.57 -4.25 8.31
N PHE A 197 17.63 -3.39 7.94
CA PHE A 197 16.94 -2.51 8.86
C PHE A 197 15.88 -3.25 9.69
N LYS A 198 15.16 -4.20 9.08
CA LYS A 198 14.20 -5.13 9.71
C LYS A 198 14.89 -6.04 10.72
N HIS A 199 16.03 -6.64 10.37
CA HIS A 199 16.83 -7.44 11.29
C HIS A 199 17.35 -6.65 12.50
N ARG A 200 17.57 -5.35 12.34
CA ARG A 200 18.03 -4.46 13.42
C ARG A 200 16.89 -3.88 14.26
N ASN A 201 15.67 -3.85 13.73
CA ASN A 201 14.49 -3.27 14.39
C ASN A 201 13.27 -4.20 14.22
N PRO A 202 13.30 -5.41 14.80
CA PRO A 202 12.23 -6.41 14.60
C PRO A 202 10.86 -5.95 15.11
N ASN A 203 10.81 -5.02 16.06
CA ASN A 203 9.56 -4.51 16.64
C ASN A 203 8.91 -3.38 15.83
N LEU A 204 9.58 -2.84 14.79
CA LEU A 204 9.11 -1.70 13.99
C LEU A 204 8.39 -2.09 12.70
N PHE A 205 8.58 -3.32 12.23
CA PHE A 205 8.04 -3.79 10.93
C PHE A 205 7.23 -5.05 11.10
N ILE A 206 6.02 -4.87 11.61
CA ILE A 206 4.92 -5.80 11.38
C ILE A 206 4.26 -5.34 10.07
N GLU A 207 4.95 -5.51 8.95
CA GLU A 207 4.36 -5.37 7.60
C GLU A 207 3.76 -6.75 7.25
N LYS A 208 2.45 -6.99 7.29
CA LYS A 208 1.37 -6.46 6.41
C LYS A 208 1.60 -6.70 4.91
N THR A 209 1.90 -7.93 4.54
CA THR A 209 1.20 -8.70 3.50
C THR A 209 1.76 -10.10 3.57
N ASP A 210 1.14 -10.95 4.40
CA ASP A 210 1.55 -12.34 4.49
C ASP A 210 1.26 -13.00 3.15
N SER A 211 2.32 -13.23 2.37
CA SER A 211 2.16 -13.93 1.10
C SER A 211 1.83 -15.40 1.39
N PRO A 212 1.09 -16.10 0.51
CA PRO A 212 0.86 -17.53 0.66
C PRO A 212 2.15 -18.32 0.87
N ASP A 213 3.25 -17.90 0.22
CA ASP A 213 4.58 -18.49 0.38
C ASP A 213 5.15 -18.35 1.80
N GLU A 214 4.85 -17.26 2.50
CA GLU A 214 5.29 -17.04 3.88
C GLU A 214 4.56 -17.96 4.84
N ILE A 215 3.25 -18.15 4.66
CA ILE A 215 2.47 -19.11 5.45
C ILE A 215 3.01 -20.53 5.24
N VAL A 216 3.29 -20.92 4.00
CA VAL A 216 3.90 -22.23 3.70
C VAL A 216 5.26 -22.37 4.39
N LYS A 217 6.07 -21.31 4.45
CA LYS A 217 7.35 -21.32 5.20
C LYS A 217 7.14 -21.46 6.71
N LEU A 218 6.14 -20.79 7.28
CA LEU A 218 5.79 -20.92 8.71
C LEU A 218 5.33 -22.33 9.04
N ILE A 219 4.47 -22.92 8.20
CA ILE A 219 4.01 -24.30 8.33
C ILE A 219 5.20 -25.26 8.30
N LYS A 220 6.14 -25.08 7.35
CA LYS A 220 7.36 -25.89 7.26
C LYS A 220 8.31 -25.78 8.44
N ARG A 221 8.31 -24.65 9.17
CA ARG A 221 9.10 -24.48 10.40
C ARG A 221 8.53 -25.30 11.55
N GLY A 222 7.25 -25.63 11.52
CA GLY A 222 6.56 -26.37 12.57
C GLY A 222 6.20 -25.50 13.77
N GLU A 223 5.50 -26.13 14.73
CA GLU A 223 5.16 -25.49 15.99
C GLU A 223 6.40 -25.20 16.83
N SER A 224 6.36 -24.10 17.57
CA SER A 224 7.46 -23.64 18.43
C SER A 224 6.92 -22.79 19.57
N GLU A 225 7.82 -22.22 20.37
CA GLU A 225 7.41 -21.30 21.45
C GLU A 225 6.61 -20.10 20.92
N LYS A 226 6.87 -19.69 19.66
CA LYS A 226 6.26 -18.52 19.01
C LYS A 226 5.32 -18.87 17.85
N ILE A 227 5.12 -20.16 17.53
CA ILE A 227 4.26 -20.59 16.43
C ILE A 227 3.35 -21.71 16.95
N GLU A 228 2.04 -21.54 16.83
CA GLU A 228 1.05 -22.56 17.19
C GLU A 228 0.12 -22.82 16.00
N PHE A 229 -0.22 -24.08 15.76
CA PHE A 229 -1.19 -24.47 14.75
C PHE A 229 -2.48 -24.95 15.40
N LYS A 230 -3.60 -24.60 14.78
CA LYS A 230 -4.93 -25.11 15.13
C LYS A 230 -5.70 -25.41 13.86
N SER A 231 -6.32 -26.59 13.83
CA SER A 231 -7.00 -27.04 12.61
C SER A 231 -8.26 -26.26 12.30
N THR A 232 -8.97 -25.78 13.32
CA THR A 232 -10.30 -25.15 13.22
C THR A 232 -10.48 -24.12 14.34
N LEU A 233 -11.40 -23.18 14.13
CA LEU A 233 -11.78 -22.19 15.14
C LEU A 233 -12.80 -22.75 16.14
N ARG A 234 -13.82 -23.48 15.65
CA ARG A 234 -14.98 -23.91 16.44
C ARG A 234 -15.46 -25.34 16.15
N THR A 235 -15.12 -25.91 14.99
CA THR A 235 -15.59 -27.26 14.63
C THR A 235 -14.64 -28.31 15.19
N ASN A 236 -15.16 -29.25 15.96
CA ASN A 236 -14.40 -30.42 16.40
C ASN A 236 -14.27 -31.40 15.23
N ILE A 237 -13.03 -31.76 14.87
CA ILE A 237 -12.73 -32.58 13.68
C ILE A 237 -13.28 -34.00 13.81
N HIS A 238 -13.39 -34.54 15.03
CA HIS A 238 -13.87 -35.90 15.26
C HIS A 238 -15.38 -36.00 15.17
N THR A 239 -16.11 -34.99 15.66
CA THR A 239 -17.58 -35.01 15.69
C THR A 239 -18.22 -34.26 14.53
N GLY A 240 -17.46 -33.37 13.87
CA GLY A 240 -17.95 -32.46 12.84
C GLY A 240 -18.90 -31.38 13.35
N GLN A 241 -19.08 -31.27 14.67
CA GLN A 241 -20.01 -30.34 15.30
C GLN A 241 -19.27 -29.14 15.91
N HIS A 242 -20.01 -28.05 16.11
CA HIS A 242 -19.51 -26.89 16.84
C HIS A 242 -19.26 -27.24 18.31
N ASP A 243 -18.07 -26.90 18.78
CA ASP A 243 -17.59 -27.19 20.13
C ASP A 243 -16.93 -25.94 20.70
N LYS A 244 -17.54 -25.39 21.77
CA LYS A 244 -17.02 -24.20 22.44
C LYS A 244 -15.62 -24.40 23.03
N ASN A 245 -15.21 -25.64 23.29
CA ASN A 245 -13.86 -25.93 23.77
C ASN A 245 -12.79 -25.66 22.69
N MET A 246 -13.17 -25.73 21.40
CA MET A 246 -12.29 -25.35 20.30
C MET A 246 -12.05 -23.84 20.31
N GLU A 247 -13.11 -23.05 20.47
CA GLU A 247 -13.01 -21.59 20.60
C GLU A 247 -12.16 -21.21 21.83
N HIS A 248 -12.38 -21.87 22.97
CA HIS A 248 -11.57 -21.70 24.17
C HIS A 248 -10.09 -21.99 23.92
N THR A 249 -9.78 -23.06 23.16
CA THR A 249 -8.41 -23.42 22.82
C THR A 249 -7.71 -22.39 21.95
N ILE A 250 -8.44 -21.69 21.08
CA ILE A 250 -7.91 -20.56 20.32
C ILE A 250 -7.64 -19.37 21.24
N LEU A 251 -8.63 -19.02 22.06
CA LEU A 251 -8.57 -17.86 22.95
C LEU A 251 -7.50 -18.00 24.03
N LYS A 252 -7.32 -19.21 24.61
CA LYS A 252 -6.26 -19.48 25.59
C LYS A 252 -4.87 -19.30 24.98
N THR A 253 -4.68 -19.72 23.73
CA THR A 253 -3.39 -19.55 23.02
C THR A 253 -3.10 -18.07 22.76
N ILE A 254 -4.11 -17.31 22.34
CA ILE A 254 -3.96 -15.86 22.13
C ILE A 254 -3.63 -15.16 23.45
N SER A 255 -4.37 -15.45 24.52
CA SER A 255 -4.08 -14.92 25.87
C SER A 255 -2.66 -15.27 26.31
N ALA A 256 -2.21 -16.50 26.09
CA ALA A 256 -0.86 -16.94 26.41
C ALA A 256 0.22 -16.15 25.65
N PHE A 257 0.03 -15.92 24.34
CA PHE A 257 0.97 -15.11 23.56
C PHE A 257 1.03 -13.67 24.02
N LEU A 258 -0.13 -13.04 24.27
CA LEU A 258 -0.22 -11.66 24.76
C LEU A 258 0.50 -11.48 26.11
N ASN A 259 0.42 -12.49 26.99
CA ASN A 259 1.09 -12.45 28.29
C ASN A 259 2.60 -12.81 28.24
N SER A 260 3.08 -13.37 27.13
CA SER A 260 4.45 -13.89 26.99
C SER A 260 5.28 -13.03 26.01
N GLU A 261 6.12 -13.61 25.17
CA GLU A 261 6.93 -12.86 24.18
C GLU A 261 6.17 -12.48 22.89
N GLY A 262 4.86 -12.71 22.83
CA GLY A 262 4.10 -12.70 21.58
C GLY A 262 4.27 -14.01 20.79
N GLY A 263 3.70 -14.04 19.58
CA GLY A 263 3.75 -15.21 18.70
C GLY A 263 2.72 -15.16 17.59
N THR A 264 2.70 -16.19 16.75
CA THR A 264 1.81 -16.35 15.62
C THR A 264 0.98 -17.63 15.80
N LEU A 265 -0.34 -17.50 15.69
CA LEU A 265 -1.28 -18.62 15.63
C LEU A 265 -1.80 -18.76 14.19
N LEU A 266 -1.70 -19.96 13.63
CA LEU A 266 -2.33 -20.31 12.35
C LEU A 266 -3.56 -21.18 12.60
N ILE A 267 -4.71 -20.75 12.11
CA ILE A 267 -5.98 -21.49 12.18
C ILE A 267 -6.34 -21.99 10.78
N GLY A 268 -6.67 -23.28 10.67
CA GLY A 268 -6.81 -23.98 9.39
C GLY A 268 -5.63 -24.90 9.08
N VAL A 269 -4.72 -25.14 10.05
CA VAL A 269 -3.53 -25.98 9.89
C VAL A 269 -3.52 -27.07 10.97
N SER A 270 -3.28 -28.32 10.59
CA SER A 270 -3.16 -29.42 11.56
C SER A 270 -1.83 -29.40 12.32
N ASP A 271 -1.77 -30.14 13.44
CA ASP A 271 -0.53 -30.29 14.21
C ASP A 271 0.60 -30.93 13.38
N LYS A 272 0.26 -31.61 12.28
CA LYS A 272 1.21 -32.18 11.31
C LYS A 272 1.62 -31.19 10.21
N GLY A 273 1.08 -29.98 10.21
CA GLY A 273 1.28 -28.97 9.17
C GLY A 273 0.43 -29.15 7.92
N GLU A 274 -0.64 -29.96 7.97
CA GLU A 274 -1.55 -30.14 6.83
C GLU A 274 -2.53 -28.97 6.75
N ILE A 275 -2.74 -28.43 5.54
CA ILE A 275 -3.67 -27.33 5.30
C ILE A 275 -5.08 -27.90 5.21
N HIS A 276 -5.90 -27.61 6.22
CA HIS A 276 -7.32 -27.95 6.27
C HIS A 276 -8.23 -26.79 5.88
N GLY A 277 -7.75 -25.57 6.12
CA GLY A 277 -8.50 -24.34 5.92
C GLY A 277 -9.62 -24.11 6.94
N ILE A 278 -10.15 -22.89 6.96
CA ILE A 278 -11.27 -22.47 7.80
C ILE A 278 -12.64 -22.94 7.28
N GLU A 279 -12.68 -23.55 6.09
CA GLU A 279 -13.91 -24.04 5.46
C GLU A 279 -14.60 -25.11 6.32
N LYS A 280 -13.82 -25.88 7.11
CA LYS A 280 -14.35 -26.85 8.08
C LYS A 280 -15.17 -26.20 9.20
N ASP A 281 -14.99 -24.91 9.46
CA ASP A 281 -15.79 -24.17 10.43
C ASP A 281 -17.18 -23.77 9.91
N GLN A 282 -17.48 -24.05 8.64
CA GLN A 282 -18.79 -23.90 8.00
C GLN A 282 -19.40 -22.51 8.18
N PHE A 283 -18.57 -21.46 8.09
CA PHE A 283 -19.07 -20.09 8.09
C PHE A 283 -19.67 -19.73 6.72
N PRO A 284 -20.76 -18.94 6.66
CA PRO A 284 -21.38 -18.54 5.40
C PRO A 284 -20.47 -17.71 4.48
N SER A 285 -19.51 -16.98 5.06
CA SER A 285 -18.50 -16.20 4.32
C SER A 285 -17.30 -15.89 5.18
N ASN A 286 -16.18 -15.53 4.53
CA ASN A 286 -14.96 -15.06 5.17
C ASN A 286 -15.19 -13.82 6.05
N ASP A 287 -16.10 -12.93 5.63
CA ASP A 287 -16.49 -11.76 6.43
C ASP A 287 -17.19 -12.16 7.73
N LYS A 288 -18.04 -13.19 7.69
CA LYS A 288 -18.73 -13.72 8.88
C LYS A 288 -17.75 -14.44 9.82
N PHE A 289 -16.77 -15.17 9.27
CA PHE A 289 -15.68 -15.75 10.06
C PHE A 289 -14.90 -14.65 10.81
N ASN A 290 -14.42 -13.63 10.08
CA ASN A 290 -13.67 -12.51 10.66
C ASN A 290 -14.47 -11.76 11.72
N LEU A 291 -15.75 -11.52 11.47
CA LEU A 291 -16.64 -10.86 12.43
C LEU A 291 -16.80 -11.71 13.70
N GLN A 292 -17.03 -13.02 13.56
CA GLN A 292 -17.16 -13.92 14.70
C GLN A 292 -15.87 -13.99 15.51
N PHE A 293 -14.72 -14.15 14.84
CA PHE A 293 -13.42 -14.14 15.50
C PHE A 293 -13.20 -12.83 16.28
N THR A 294 -13.50 -11.69 15.67
CA THR A 294 -13.42 -10.38 16.34
C THR A 294 -14.33 -10.30 17.56
N ASN A 295 -15.54 -10.86 17.49
CA ASN A 295 -16.48 -10.89 18.62
C ASN A 295 -15.97 -11.77 19.75
N LEU A 296 -15.40 -12.95 19.46
CA LEU A 296 -14.78 -13.81 20.46
C LEU A 296 -13.66 -13.07 21.22
N ILE A 297 -12.79 -12.35 20.50
CA ILE A 297 -11.74 -11.55 21.15
C ILE A 297 -12.35 -10.48 22.06
N LYS A 298 -13.34 -9.72 21.59
CA LYS A 298 -13.97 -8.65 22.37
C LYS A 298 -14.69 -9.17 23.61
N GLU A 299 -15.37 -10.29 23.50
CA GLU A 299 -16.17 -10.89 24.57
C GLU A 299 -15.28 -11.53 25.63
N TYR A 300 -14.27 -12.31 25.22
CA TYR A 300 -13.51 -13.17 26.12
C TYR A 300 -12.13 -12.59 26.52
N ILE A 301 -11.48 -11.80 25.66
CA ILE A 301 -10.13 -11.24 25.92
C ILE A 301 -10.19 -9.74 26.23
N GLY A 302 -11.19 -9.03 25.72
CA GLY A 302 -11.37 -7.60 25.94
C GLY A 302 -10.97 -6.75 24.72
N ASN A 303 -11.76 -5.72 24.47
CA ASN A 303 -11.60 -4.82 23.32
C ASN A 303 -10.30 -3.98 23.40
N GLU A 304 -9.80 -3.72 24.61
CA GLU A 304 -8.56 -3.03 24.90
C GLU A 304 -7.32 -3.75 24.38
N ASN A 305 -7.40 -5.06 24.12
CA ASN A 305 -6.29 -5.88 23.66
C ASN A 305 -6.21 -6.00 22.13
N LEU A 306 -7.24 -5.57 21.39
CA LEU A 306 -7.24 -5.59 19.92
C LEU A 306 -6.04 -4.90 19.26
N PRO A 307 -5.49 -3.78 19.77
CA PRO A 307 -4.30 -3.17 19.18
C PRO A 307 -3.05 -4.04 19.18
N TYR A 308 -3.01 -5.07 20.05
CA TYR A 308 -1.91 -6.04 20.14
C TYR A 308 -2.14 -7.28 19.29
N LEU A 309 -3.26 -7.34 18.56
CA LEU A 309 -3.65 -8.47 17.72
C LEU A 309 -3.78 -8.01 16.27
N HIS A 310 -3.03 -8.66 15.39
CA HIS A 310 -3.22 -8.52 13.96
C HIS A 310 -3.66 -9.85 13.38
N PHE A 311 -4.77 -9.89 12.66
CA PHE A 311 -5.27 -11.12 12.08
C PHE A 311 -5.83 -10.91 10.68
N GLU A 312 -5.53 -11.85 9.79
CA GLU A 312 -5.96 -11.84 8.40
C GLU A 312 -6.20 -13.24 7.84
N LEU A 313 -7.11 -13.33 6.86
CA LEU A 313 -7.38 -14.55 6.11
C LEU A 313 -6.54 -14.56 4.83
N ILE A 314 -5.76 -15.61 4.65
CA ILE A 314 -4.82 -15.76 3.55
C ILE A 314 -5.17 -17.02 2.78
N LEU A 315 -5.31 -16.90 1.46
CA LEU A 315 -5.59 -18.04 0.58
C LEU A 315 -4.28 -18.79 0.28
N VAL A 316 -4.17 -20.02 0.78
CA VAL A 316 -2.99 -20.88 0.61
C VAL A 316 -3.45 -22.21 0.04
N GLU A 317 -2.88 -22.61 -1.11
CA GLU A 317 -3.20 -23.89 -1.76
C GLU A 317 -4.72 -24.13 -1.96
N GLY A 318 -5.48 -23.06 -2.19
CA GLY A 318 -6.93 -23.10 -2.43
C GLY A 318 -7.81 -23.11 -1.19
N SER A 319 -7.24 -23.06 0.02
CA SER A 319 -7.97 -22.98 1.29
C SER A 319 -7.59 -21.72 2.07
N TYR A 320 -8.53 -21.13 2.81
CA TYR A 320 -8.25 -19.96 3.63
C TYR A 320 -7.67 -20.36 4.99
N ILE A 321 -6.52 -19.77 5.36
CA ILE A 321 -5.91 -19.88 6.68
C ILE A 321 -6.05 -18.54 7.39
N MET A 322 -6.47 -18.55 8.65
CA MET A 322 -6.43 -17.34 9.49
C MET A 322 -5.07 -17.29 10.19
N LYS A 323 -4.27 -16.26 9.89
CA LYS A 323 -3.07 -15.93 10.65
C LYS A 323 -3.40 -14.90 11.72
N VAL A 324 -2.94 -15.13 12.94
CA VAL A 324 -3.13 -14.24 14.09
C VAL A 324 -1.76 -13.96 14.71
N ASP A 325 -1.24 -12.76 14.49
CA ASP A 325 -0.04 -12.25 15.14
C ASP A 325 -0.40 -11.55 16.45
N CYS A 326 0.21 -12.02 17.53
CA CYS A 326 0.00 -11.54 18.89
C CYS A 326 1.28 -10.82 19.38
N MET A 327 1.14 -9.56 19.78
CA MET A 327 2.21 -8.79 20.39
C MET A 327 2.15 -8.88 21.91
N LYS A 328 3.31 -8.91 22.58
CA LYS A 328 3.38 -8.84 24.05
C LYS A 328 2.65 -7.59 24.58
N CYS A 329 1.71 -7.80 25.49
CA CYS A 329 1.03 -6.72 26.20
C CYS A 329 1.91 -6.18 27.33
N LYS A 330 1.69 -4.90 27.71
CA LYS A 330 2.34 -4.29 28.89
C LYS A 330 1.57 -4.52 30.19
N LYS A 331 0.33 -5.00 30.10
CA LYS A 331 -0.56 -5.31 31.21
C LYS A 331 -0.97 -6.77 31.12
N PRO A 332 -1.26 -7.43 32.26
CA PRO A 332 -1.74 -8.80 32.26
C PRO A 332 -3.09 -8.91 31.53
N VAL A 333 -3.21 -9.91 30.67
CA VAL A 333 -4.41 -10.20 29.88
C VAL A 333 -5.08 -11.46 30.41
N PHE A 334 -6.27 -11.31 30.95
CA PHE A 334 -7.09 -12.42 31.45
C PHE A 334 -8.11 -12.85 30.40
N LEU A 335 -8.28 -14.17 30.25
CA LEU A 335 -9.34 -14.77 29.46
C LEU A 335 -10.57 -14.96 30.34
N ARG A 336 -11.73 -14.43 29.92
CA ARG A 336 -13.00 -14.48 30.66
C ARG A 336 -13.96 -15.53 30.09
N PHE A 337 -13.65 -16.81 30.25
CA PHE A 337 -14.49 -17.88 29.70
C PHE A 337 -15.46 -18.45 30.74
N ASN A 338 -16.73 -18.65 30.38
CA ASN A 338 -17.77 -19.17 31.29
C ASN A 338 -17.87 -18.43 32.66
N LYS A 339 -17.67 -17.10 32.65
CA LYS A 339 -17.63 -16.22 33.84
C LYS A 339 -16.46 -16.48 34.81
N ILE A 340 -15.46 -17.24 34.38
CA ILE A 340 -14.22 -17.48 35.13
C ILE A 340 -13.11 -16.68 34.45
N GLU A 341 -12.29 -15.99 35.26
CA GLU A 341 -11.06 -15.35 34.78
C GLU A 341 -9.90 -16.35 34.84
N GLU A 342 -9.28 -16.56 33.71
CA GLU A 342 -8.17 -17.49 33.52
C GLU A 342 -6.96 -16.73 33.01
N PHE A 343 -5.78 -17.06 33.52
CA PHE A 343 -4.53 -16.45 33.10
C PHE A 343 -3.60 -17.51 32.50
N TYR A 344 -3.27 -17.33 31.22
CA TYR A 344 -2.42 -18.24 30.48
C TYR A 344 -1.10 -17.60 30.08
N VAL A 345 -0.04 -18.41 30.06
CA VAL A 345 1.30 -18.03 29.58
C VAL A 345 1.88 -19.14 28.71
N ARG A 346 2.82 -18.80 27.85
CA ARG A 346 3.65 -19.77 27.12
C ARG A 346 4.83 -20.19 27.99
N VAL A 347 5.01 -21.49 28.13
CA VAL A 347 6.20 -22.11 28.72
C VAL A 347 6.74 -23.08 27.68
N GLY A 348 7.79 -22.65 26.97
CA GLY A 348 8.22 -23.33 25.76
C GLY A 348 7.10 -23.37 24.71
N ALA A 349 6.89 -24.54 24.09
CA ALA A 349 5.83 -24.77 23.12
C ALA A 349 4.46 -25.09 23.75
N SER A 350 4.31 -24.98 25.08
CA SER A 350 3.07 -25.32 25.80
C SER A 350 2.38 -24.10 26.39
N THR A 351 1.05 -24.12 26.38
CA THR A 351 0.22 -23.12 27.05
C THR A 351 -0.17 -23.61 28.44
N VAL A 352 0.21 -22.86 29.47
CA VAL A 352 0.00 -23.23 30.88
C VAL A 352 -0.86 -22.19 31.57
N GLN A 353 -1.85 -22.64 32.34
CA GLN A 353 -2.65 -21.78 33.21
C GLN A 353 -1.89 -21.52 34.51
N LEU A 354 -1.75 -20.25 34.91
CA LEU A 354 -1.22 -19.88 36.21
C LEU A 354 -2.34 -19.47 37.15
N GLN A 355 -2.23 -19.91 38.41
CA GLN A 355 -3.17 -19.61 39.48
C GLN A 355 -2.40 -19.40 40.79
N GLY A 356 -3.05 -18.78 41.78
CA GLY A 356 -2.50 -18.60 43.13
C GLY A 356 -1.18 -17.81 43.14
N SER A 357 -0.20 -18.27 43.93
CA SER A 357 1.10 -17.60 44.08
C SER A 357 1.86 -17.48 42.77
N LYS A 358 1.86 -18.52 41.92
CA LYS A 358 2.56 -18.52 40.63
C LYS A 358 2.10 -17.41 39.70
N LEU A 359 0.80 -17.10 39.72
CA LEU A 359 0.22 -16.00 38.95
C LEU A 359 0.74 -14.65 39.46
N VAL A 360 0.69 -14.43 40.77
CA VAL A 360 1.14 -13.19 41.42
C VAL A 360 2.62 -12.96 41.13
N ASP A 361 3.46 -13.98 41.29
CA ASP A 361 4.89 -13.91 41.03
C ASP A 361 5.18 -13.59 39.56
N TYR A 362 4.47 -14.24 38.63
CA TYR A 362 4.62 -13.97 37.21
C TYR A 362 4.27 -12.52 36.86
N ILE A 363 3.15 -12.01 37.40
CA ILE A 363 2.69 -10.65 37.11
C ILE A 363 3.70 -9.62 37.61
N ASN A 364 4.18 -9.78 38.85
CA ASN A 364 5.16 -8.87 39.44
C ASN A 364 6.46 -8.83 38.63
N ASN A 365 6.94 -9.99 38.15
CA ASN A 365 8.18 -10.07 37.40
C ASN A 365 8.08 -9.57 35.95
N ASN A 366 6.92 -9.72 35.30
CA ASN A 366 6.77 -9.45 33.87
C ASN A 366 6.05 -8.13 33.53
N PHE A 367 5.24 -7.61 34.46
CA PHE A 367 4.43 -6.39 34.25
C PHE A 367 4.61 -5.35 35.35
N GLY A 368 5.31 -5.66 36.43
CA GLY A 368 5.55 -4.74 37.55
C GLY A 368 6.64 -3.70 37.25
N LYS A 369 6.36 -2.73 36.38
CA LYS A 369 7.08 -1.45 36.30
C LYS A 369 6.17 -0.31 35.86
#